data_AF-A0A529NI55-F1
#
_entry.id   AF-A0A529NI55-F1
#
_cell.length_a   1.000
_cell.length_b   1.000
_cell.length_c   1.000
_cell.angle_alpha   90.00
_cell.angle_beta   90.00
_cell.angle_gamma   90.00
#
_symmetry.space_group_name_H-M   'P 1'
#
loop_
_entity.id
_entity.type
_entity.pdbx_description
1 polymer ?
#
loop_
_entity_poly.entity_id
_entity_poly.type
_entity_poly.pdbx_seq_one_letter_code
_entity_poly.pdbx_strand_id
1 'polypeptide(L)'
;NPLAAATRAEGKVGPRIFGTSPGTYGAGVEDLLSRGDWTAREEIGRAYLDATSHAYGGADGEAISAPGAFEGRIAEADLLVHTGDDPGRDILEGSADVAFIGGFSAALAALGRNADLIVLDTTDPQKPKPRSVG
;
A
#
# COMPACT_ATOMS: atom_id res chain seq x y z
N ASN A 1 15.48 -18.34 -0.98
CA ASN A 1 14.51 -17.40 -1.59
C ASN A 1 13.10 -17.91 -1.29
N PRO A 2 12.37 -17.26 -0.35
CA PRO A 2 11.02 -17.67 0.05
C PRO A 2 9.97 -17.56 -1.08
N LEU A 3 10.09 -16.58 -1.97
CA LEU A 3 9.20 -16.44 -3.14
C LEU A 3 9.36 -17.62 -4.09
N ALA A 4 10.59 -18.02 -4.38
CA ALA A 4 10.85 -19.19 -5.22
C ALA A 4 10.35 -20.49 -4.56
N ALA A 5 10.34 -20.58 -3.24
CA ALA A 5 9.77 -21.72 -2.52
C ALA A 5 8.24 -21.74 -2.65
N ALA A 6 7.57 -20.61 -2.44
CA ALA A 6 6.12 -20.47 -2.60
C ALA A 6 5.68 -20.80 -4.04
N THR A 7 6.38 -20.28 -5.06
CA THR A 7 6.09 -20.61 -6.46
C THR A 7 6.19 -22.10 -6.76
N ARG A 8 7.19 -22.80 -6.22
CA ARG A 8 7.31 -24.26 -6.40
C ARG A 8 6.21 -25.03 -5.68
N ALA A 9 5.77 -24.57 -4.51
CA ALA A 9 4.72 -25.21 -3.74
C ALA A 9 3.33 -25.02 -4.37
N GLU A 10 3.04 -23.81 -4.85
CA GLU A 10 1.74 -23.44 -5.43
C GLU A 10 1.63 -23.73 -6.93
N GLY A 11 2.76 -23.98 -7.59
CA GLY A 11 2.83 -24.16 -9.05
C GLY A 11 2.58 -22.89 -9.86
N LYS A 12 2.46 -21.72 -9.20
CA LYS A 12 2.22 -20.42 -9.82
C LYS A 12 2.87 -19.29 -9.04
N VAL A 13 3.09 -18.16 -9.71
CA VAL A 13 3.51 -16.91 -9.04
C VAL A 13 2.25 -16.17 -8.59
N GLY A 14 2.08 -15.98 -7.28
CA GLY A 14 1.00 -15.15 -6.75
C GLY A 14 1.19 -13.67 -7.13
N PRO A 15 0.11 -12.88 -7.25
CA PRO A 15 0.20 -11.46 -7.60
C PRO A 15 0.96 -10.69 -6.51
N ARG A 16 1.78 -9.73 -6.94
CA ARG A 16 2.62 -8.89 -6.05
C ARG A 16 2.59 -7.40 -6.40
N ILE A 17 2.12 -7.05 -7.58
CA ILE A 17 1.92 -5.67 -8.02
C ILE A 17 0.41 -5.45 -7.98
N PHE A 18 -0.02 -4.48 -7.18
CA PHE A 18 -1.42 -4.17 -6.98
C PHE A 18 -1.65 -2.68 -7.18
N GLY A 19 -2.87 -2.34 -7.56
CA GLY A 19 -3.29 -0.97 -7.74
C GLY A 19 -4.80 -0.86 -7.90
N THR A 20 -5.21 0.36 -8.20
CA THR A 20 -6.59 0.69 -8.57
C THR A 20 -6.96 0.08 -9.92
N SER A 21 -8.24 0.15 -10.31
CA SER A 21 -8.64 -0.27 -11.66
C SER A 21 -8.04 0.66 -12.73
N PRO A 22 -7.79 0.19 -13.95
CA PRO A 22 -7.35 1.04 -15.05
C PRO A 22 -8.21 2.31 -15.20
N GLY A 23 -7.55 3.47 -15.32
CA GLY A 23 -8.23 4.77 -15.44
C GLY A 23 -8.65 5.43 -14.12
N THR A 24 -8.35 4.81 -12.98
CA THR A 24 -8.59 5.37 -11.64
C THR A 24 -7.28 5.57 -10.89
N TYR A 25 -7.27 6.48 -9.90
CA TYR A 25 -6.03 6.93 -9.24
C TYR A 25 -6.26 7.16 -7.74
N GLY A 26 -5.17 7.24 -6.99
CA GLY A 26 -5.16 7.50 -5.55
C GLY A 26 -5.20 6.23 -4.70
N ALA A 27 -5.21 6.43 -3.38
CA ALA A 27 -5.31 5.38 -2.37
C ALA A 27 -6.77 5.01 -2.06
N GLY A 28 -7.73 5.81 -2.54
CA GLY A 28 -9.18 5.60 -2.38
C GLY A 28 -9.74 6.05 -1.03
N VAL A 29 -8.90 6.67 -0.19
CA VAL A 29 -9.30 7.20 1.13
C VAL A 29 -9.41 8.72 1.15
N GLU A 30 -8.93 9.40 0.11
CA GLU A 30 -8.82 10.86 0.05
C GLU A 30 -10.18 11.55 0.20
N ASP A 31 -11.18 11.05 -0.53
CA ASP A 31 -12.55 11.58 -0.49
C ASP A 31 -13.24 11.30 0.86
N LEU A 32 -13.04 10.10 1.42
CA LEU A 32 -13.53 9.73 2.76
C LEU A 32 -12.91 10.63 3.84
N LEU A 33 -11.60 10.83 3.79
CA LEU A 33 -10.88 11.71 4.72
C LEU A 33 -11.31 13.16 4.58
N SER A 34 -11.55 13.63 3.34
CA SER A 34 -11.99 14.99 3.04
C SER A 34 -13.39 15.29 3.58
N ARG A 35 -14.33 14.34 3.47
CA ARG A 35 -15.67 14.49 4.03
C ARG A 35 -15.70 14.46 5.55
N GLY A 36 -14.80 13.72 6.17
CA GLY A 36 -14.70 13.60 7.64
C GLY A 36 -15.92 12.94 8.29
N ASP A 37 -16.73 12.22 7.52
CA ASP A 37 -17.96 11.54 7.96
C ASP A 37 -17.73 10.07 8.35
N TRP A 38 -16.47 9.63 8.39
CA TRP A 38 -16.07 8.33 8.89
C TRP A 38 -16.11 8.29 10.42
N THR A 39 -16.51 7.16 10.98
CA THR A 39 -16.68 7.00 12.43
C THR A 39 -15.66 6.04 13.04
N ALA A 40 -15.07 5.18 12.22
CA ALA A 40 -14.12 4.16 12.64
C ALA A 40 -12.92 4.09 11.67
N ARG A 41 -11.74 3.76 12.20
CA ARG A 41 -10.51 3.61 11.40
C ARG A 41 -10.64 2.47 10.38
N GLU A 42 -11.43 1.46 10.71
CA GLU A 42 -11.72 0.30 9.90
C GLU A 42 -12.42 0.68 8.59
N GLU A 43 -13.22 1.76 8.58
CA GLU A 43 -13.86 2.28 7.37
C GLU A 43 -12.81 2.79 6.36
N ILE A 44 -11.79 3.51 6.86
CA ILE A 44 -10.66 3.99 6.06
C ILE A 44 -9.86 2.79 5.53
N GLY A 45 -9.58 1.81 6.39
CA GLY A 45 -8.86 0.59 6.01
C GLY A 45 -9.59 -0.20 4.94
N ARG A 46 -10.92 -0.31 5.05
CA ARG A 46 -11.74 -1.00 4.06
C ARG A 46 -11.77 -0.26 2.72
N ALA A 47 -11.91 1.06 2.74
CA ALA A 47 -11.85 1.88 1.53
C ALA A 47 -10.50 1.72 0.80
N TYR A 48 -9.38 1.68 1.52
CA TYR A 48 -8.06 1.44 0.95
C TYR A 48 -7.93 0.06 0.27
N LEU A 49 -8.43 -0.99 0.94
CA LEU A 49 -8.46 -2.35 0.40
C LEU A 49 -9.33 -2.46 -0.85
N ASP A 50 -10.53 -1.86 -0.81
CA ASP A 50 -11.49 -1.89 -1.91
C ASP A 50 -10.99 -1.08 -3.12
N ALA A 51 -10.29 0.02 -2.89
CA ALA A 51 -9.67 0.81 -3.94
C ALA A 51 -8.56 0.04 -4.66
N THR A 52 -7.77 -0.77 -3.94
CA THR A 52 -6.70 -1.62 -4.47
C THR A 52 -7.26 -2.94 -5.04
N SER A 53 -8.10 -2.81 -6.05
CA SER A 53 -8.93 -3.90 -6.59
C SER A 53 -8.26 -4.78 -7.66
N HIS A 54 -7.13 -4.35 -8.23
CA HIS A 54 -6.51 -5.01 -9.37
C HIS A 54 -5.10 -5.48 -9.07
N ALA A 55 -4.75 -6.64 -9.62
CA ALA A 55 -3.39 -7.13 -9.71
C ALA A 55 -2.83 -6.81 -11.11
N TYR A 56 -1.57 -6.43 -11.16
CA TYR A 56 -0.85 -6.09 -12.38
C TYR A 56 0.28 -7.09 -12.64
N GLY A 57 0.54 -7.39 -13.90
CA GLY A 57 1.62 -8.30 -14.29
C GLY A 57 1.83 -8.44 -15.80
N GLY A 58 2.68 -9.39 -16.18
CA GLY A 58 3.03 -9.60 -17.59
C GLY A 58 3.94 -8.52 -18.16
N ALA A 59 4.43 -8.74 -19.38
CA ALA A 59 5.29 -7.78 -20.07
C ALA A 59 4.52 -6.51 -20.49
N ASP A 60 3.23 -6.66 -20.75
CA ASP A 60 2.34 -5.60 -21.25
C ASP A 60 1.58 -4.87 -20.13
N GLY A 61 1.81 -5.23 -18.85
CA GLY A 61 1.15 -4.58 -17.71
C GLY A 61 -0.35 -4.90 -17.61
N GLU A 62 -0.73 -6.15 -17.86
CA GLU A 62 -2.11 -6.61 -17.78
C GLU A 62 -2.70 -6.37 -16.39
N ALA A 63 -3.86 -5.72 -16.35
CA ALA A 63 -4.63 -5.48 -15.14
C ALA A 63 -5.75 -6.53 -15.01
N ILE A 64 -5.73 -7.29 -13.92
CA ILE A 64 -6.74 -8.32 -13.64
C ILE A 64 -7.44 -7.97 -12.33
N SER A 65 -8.76 -7.87 -12.37
CA SER A 65 -9.57 -7.69 -11.16
C SER A 65 -9.32 -8.85 -10.19
N ALA A 66 -8.88 -8.53 -8.97
CA ALA A 66 -8.40 -9.48 -7.98
C ALA A 66 -8.88 -9.09 -6.56
N PRO A 67 -10.20 -9.00 -6.32
CA PRO A 67 -10.73 -8.61 -5.02
C PRO A 67 -10.24 -9.55 -3.91
N GLY A 68 -9.81 -8.97 -2.79
CA GLY A 68 -9.28 -9.72 -1.64
C GLY A 68 -7.85 -10.25 -1.78
N ALA A 69 -7.28 -10.26 -3.00
CA ALA A 69 -5.89 -10.72 -3.18
C ALA A 69 -4.88 -9.78 -2.53
N PHE A 70 -5.14 -8.46 -2.57
CA PHE A 70 -4.32 -7.47 -1.89
C PHE A 70 -4.45 -7.58 -0.37
N GLU A 71 -5.67 -7.77 0.16
CA GLU A 71 -5.93 -8.00 1.58
C GLU A 71 -5.11 -9.18 2.12
N GLY A 72 -5.16 -10.33 1.43
CA GLY A 72 -4.37 -11.50 1.78
C GLY A 72 -2.86 -11.23 1.72
N ARG A 73 -2.40 -10.36 0.82
CA ARG A 73 -0.98 -10.04 0.70
C ARG A 73 -0.51 -9.10 1.81
N ILE A 74 -1.26 -8.06 2.15
CA ILE A 74 -0.87 -7.15 3.22
C ILE A 74 -0.98 -7.80 4.59
N ALA A 75 -1.88 -8.78 4.78
CA ALA A 75 -2.01 -9.51 6.05
C ALA A 75 -0.73 -10.25 6.48
N GLU A 76 0.19 -10.48 5.55
CA GLU A 76 1.51 -11.11 5.76
C GLU A 76 2.66 -10.08 5.81
N ALA A 77 2.37 -8.78 5.74
CA ALA A 77 3.39 -7.75 5.70
C ALA A 77 3.92 -7.44 7.11
N ASP A 78 5.23 -7.55 7.29
CA ASP A 78 5.92 -7.12 8.51
C ASP A 78 6.25 -5.61 8.48
N LEU A 79 6.36 -5.03 7.28
CA LEU A 79 6.88 -3.68 7.05
C LEU A 79 6.26 -3.03 5.80
N LEU A 80 5.90 -1.76 5.90
CA LEU A 80 5.73 -0.84 4.78
C LEU A 80 6.98 0.03 4.61
N VAL A 81 7.48 0.12 3.38
CA VAL A 81 8.50 1.11 3.00
C VAL A 81 7.91 2.05 1.97
N HIS A 82 7.90 3.34 2.28
CA HIS A 82 7.47 4.42 1.38
C HIS A 82 8.64 5.37 1.12
N THR A 83 9.01 5.60 -0.13
CA THR A 83 10.17 6.44 -0.48
C THR A 83 9.78 7.89 -0.66
N GLY A 84 10.58 8.82 -0.14
CA GLY A 84 10.47 10.25 -0.40
C GLY A 84 11.81 10.81 -0.90
N ASP A 85 11.82 11.41 -2.08
CA ASP A 85 13.02 11.90 -2.76
C ASP A 85 13.09 13.43 -2.84
N ASP A 86 11.98 14.12 -2.61
CA ASP A 86 11.89 15.58 -2.63
C ASP A 86 12.28 16.17 -1.26
N PRO A 87 13.41 16.89 -1.15
CA PRO A 87 13.83 17.50 0.11
C PRO A 87 12.97 18.70 0.53
N GLY A 88 12.17 19.23 -0.39
CA GLY A 88 11.27 20.35 -0.16
C GLY A 88 9.86 19.94 0.24
N ARG A 89 9.55 18.63 0.30
CA ARG A 89 8.23 18.13 0.67
C ARG A 89 8.29 17.26 1.92
N ASP A 90 7.53 17.67 2.93
CA ASP A 90 7.27 16.82 4.11
C ASP A 90 6.07 15.89 3.88
N ILE A 91 6.02 14.78 4.61
CA ILE A 91 4.92 13.80 4.56
C ILE A 91 3.56 14.43 4.86
N LEU A 92 3.50 15.50 5.66
CA LEU A 92 2.24 16.19 5.99
C LEU A 92 1.87 17.32 5.02
N GLU A 93 2.75 17.68 4.09
CA GLU A 93 2.46 18.75 3.11
C GLU A 93 1.55 18.27 1.97
N GLY A 94 1.54 16.97 1.68
CA GLY A 94 0.70 16.36 0.65
C GLY A 94 -0.28 15.33 1.22
N SER A 95 -1.51 15.30 0.68
CA SER A 95 -2.51 14.31 1.09
C SER A 95 -2.19 12.89 0.61
N ALA A 96 -1.43 12.74 -0.48
CA ALA A 96 -1.20 11.44 -1.11
C ALA A 96 -0.38 10.48 -0.22
N ASP A 97 0.70 10.97 0.39
CA ASP A 97 1.57 10.17 1.25
C ASP A 97 0.83 9.75 2.53
N VAL A 98 0.07 10.69 3.13
CA VAL A 98 -0.81 10.42 4.27
C VAL A 98 -1.90 9.42 3.91
N ALA A 99 -2.54 9.57 2.75
CA ALA A 99 -3.60 8.67 2.29
C ALA A 99 -3.06 7.25 2.07
N PHE A 100 -1.87 7.12 1.49
CA PHE A 100 -1.28 5.81 1.22
C PHE A 100 -0.77 5.13 2.49
N ILE A 101 0.08 5.80 3.28
CA ILE A 101 0.66 5.24 4.51
C ILE A 101 -0.43 5.02 5.57
N GLY A 102 -1.31 6.02 5.74
CA GLY A 102 -2.43 5.96 6.67
C GLY A 102 -3.47 4.92 6.26
N GLY A 103 -3.81 4.85 4.97
CA GLY A 103 -4.71 3.83 4.41
C GLY A 103 -4.19 2.41 4.62
N PHE A 104 -2.91 2.17 4.33
CA PHE A 104 -2.25 0.89 4.58
C PHE A 104 -2.30 0.52 6.08
N SER A 105 -1.93 1.46 6.96
CA SER A 105 -1.94 1.23 8.40
C SER A 105 -3.35 0.96 8.93
N ALA A 106 -4.37 1.66 8.43
CA ALA A 106 -5.77 1.43 8.77
C ALA A 106 -6.28 0.07 8.25
N ALA A 107 -5.86 -0.34 7.05
CA ALA A 107 -6.21 -1.65 6.49
C ALA A 107 -5.64 -2.79 7.33
N LEU A 108 -4.36 -2.73 7.73
CA LEU A 108 -3.78 -3.72 8.63
C LEU A 108 -4.50 -3.78 9.99
N ALA A 109 -4.81 -2.62 10.57
CA ALA A 109 -5.55 -2.55 11.83
C ALA A 109 -6.92 -3.24 11.72
N ALA A 110 -7.64 -3.05 10.62
CA ALA A 110 -8.91 -3.72 10.34
C ALA A 110 -8.78 -5.25 10.24
N LEU A 111 -7.60 -5.77 9.89
CA LEU A 111 -7.27 -7.19 9.86
C LEU A 111 -6.77 -7.73 11.22
N GLY A 112 -6.74 -6.89 12.27
CA GLY A 112 -6.16 -7.24 13.56
C GLY A 112 -4.65 -7.47 13.49
N ARG A 113 -3.97 -6.74 12.59
CA ARG A 113 -2.53 -6.81 12.31
C ARG A 113 -1.88 -5.44 12.46
N ASN A 114 -0.56 -5.43 12.50
CA ASN A 114 0.28 -4.24 12.42
C ASN A 114 1.54 -4.55 11.60
N ALA A 115 2.15 -3.50 11.06
CA ALA A 115 3.45 -3.56 10.41
C ALA A 115 4.25 -2.32 10.81
N ASP A 116 5.57 -2.42 10.76
CA ASP A 116 6.42 -1.26 10.87
C ASP A 116 6.16 -0.33 9.68
N LEU A 117 6.23 0.98 9.88
CA LEU A 117 6.08 1.98 8.82
C LEU A 117 7.39 2.76 8.69
N ILE A 118 8.05 2.63 7.54
CA ILE A 118 9.31 3.29 7.27
C ILE A 118 9.15 4.23 6.09
N VAL A 119 9.46 5.51 6.31
CA VAL A 119 9.69 6.48 5.23
C VAL A 119 11.17 6.47 4.92
N LEU A 120 11.52 6.11 3.69
CA LEU A 120 12.89 6.10 3.21
C LEU A 120 13.20 7.42 2.52
N ASP A 121 13.99 8.27 3.19
CA ASP A 121 14.51 9.51 2.63
C ASP A 121 15.60 9.17 1.60
N THR A 122 15.29 9.38 0.32
CA THR A 122 16.15 9.11 -0.83
C THR A 122 16.64 10.39 -1.51
N THR A 123 16.56 11.54 -0.81
CA THR A 123 17.02 12.85 -1.32
C THR A 123 18.50 12.84 -1.74
N ASP A 124 19.33 12.03 -1.07
CA ASP A 124 20.64 11.58 -1.54
C ASP A 124 20.53 10.11 -1.98
N PRO A 125 20.45 9.81 -3.29
CA PRO A 125 20.32 8.43 -3.79
C PRO A 125 21.48 7.52 -3.42
N GLN A 126 22.65 8.07 -3.07
CA GLN A 126 23.82 7.29 -2.64
C GLN A 126 23.80 7.02 -1.12
N LYS A 127 22.95 7.70 -0.36
CA LYS A 127 22.86 7.59 1.10
C LYS A 127 21.40 7.63 1.59
N PRO A 128 20.58 6.65 1.20
CA PRO A 128 19.19 6.59 1.66
C PRO A 128 19.12 6.45 3.18
N LYS A 129 18.20 7.19 3.82
CA LYS A 129 18.03 7.22 5.28
C LYS A 129 16.64 6.75 5.68
N PRO A 130 16.49 5.58 6.32
CA PRO A 130 15.19 5.13 6.82
C PRO A 130 14.78 5.92 8.06
N ARG A 131 13.52 6.33 8.14
CA ARG A 131 12.89 6.92 9.32
C ARG A 131 11.62 6.17 9.67
N SER A 132 11.45 5.85 10.95
CA SER A 132 10.22 5.23 11.43
C SER A 132 9.11 6.26 11.54
N VAL A 133 7.91 5.87 11.14
CA VAL A 133 6.67 6.61 11.38
C VAL A 133 5.90 5.84 12.45
N GLY A 134 5.82 6.40 13.65
CA GLY A 134 5.22 5.76 14.83
C GLY A 134 4.76 6.79 15.84
#